data_AF-A0A416EV67-F1
#
_entry.id   AF-A0A416EV67-F1
#
_cell.length_a   1.000
_cell.length_b   1.000
_cell.length_c   1.000
_cell.angle_alpha   90.00
_cell.angle_beta   90.00
_cell.angle_gamma   90.00
#
_symmetry.space_group_name_H-M   'P 1'
#
loop_
_entity.id
_entity.type
_entity.pdbx_description
1 polymer ?
#
loop_
_entity_poly.entity_id
_entity_poly.type
_entity_poly.pdbx_seq_one_letter_code
_entity_poly.pdbx_strand_id
1 'polypeptide(L)'
;MNTNNCILKDLSSLITQTTIHYNEDFKWQDVELTSEFKDAYEEYLDRNNWKIEFFNATSVITTSTSKNIFVPNQWFAMASYAVGVYSELFKYKEYFEHIADRGNNKRDEYAKQLRDNASAADKIIFFDNGKQLLTEDLGNQSGGDKVISRLWRFATDYSWWSGQKTIDRGDFYLSVVLSMLNLVNASQGYVGEIVNAYGSDDQLKRLTRNLSSFTTNMDGETYDIAFEEEIISRKGEDKEPELVKGPTRSKISISQNSITKIGGK
;
A
#
# COMPACT_ATOMS: atom_id res chain seq x y z
N MET A 1 -10.81 13.38 23.93
CA MET A 1 -11.20 13.67 22.53
C MET A 1 -9.91 13.79 21.74
N ASN A 2 -9.56 12.77 20.95
CA ASN A 2 -8.24 12.67 20.30
C ASN A 2 -8.24 13.47 18.99
N THR A 3 -7.85 14.72 19.04
CA THR A 3 -7.76 15.65 17.90
C THR A 3 -6.39 15.56 17.24
N ASN A 4 -6.04 14.39 16.70
CA ASN A 4 -4.80 14.19 15.92
C ASN A 4 -5.07 13.41 14.61
N ASN A 5 -6.24 13.58 14.00
CA ASN A 5 -6.55 12.92 12.73
C ASN A 5 -5.94 13.73 11.58
N CYS A 6 -4.62 13.58 11.37
CA CYS A 6 -3.97 14.08 10.18
C CYS A 6 -4.61 13.39 8.96
N ILE A 7 -4.99 14.16 7.95
CA ILE A 7 -5.74 13.64 6.80
C ILE A 7 -4.96 12.60 6.02
N LEU A 8 -3.64 12.73 6.00
CA LEU A 8 -2.74 11.72 5.46
C LEU A 8 -1.96 11.10 6.61
N LYS A 9 -2.03 9.78 6.76
CA LYS A 9 -1.18 9.03 7.70
C LYS A 9 0.27 9.06 7.23
N ASP A 10 1.21 8.92 8.15
CA ASP A 10 2.61 8.73 7.76
C ASP A 10 2.79 7.38 7.05
N LEU A 11 3.13 7.37 5.76
CA LEU A 11 3.26 6.12 5.00
C LEU A 11 4.34 5.22 5.56
N SER A 12 5.49 5.76 5.96
CA SER A 12 6.58 4.97 6.54
C SER A 12 6.15 4.30 7.84
N SER A 13 5.49 5.04 8.73
CA SER A 13 5.00 4.49 9.99
C SER A 13 3.88 3.47 9.75
N LEU A 14 2.96 3.76 8.84
CA LEU A 14 1.85 2.87 8.52
C LEU A 14 2.35 1.55 7.95
N ILE A 15 3.23 1.59 6.94
CA ILE A 15 3.84 0.40 6.34
C ILE A 15 4.58 -0.40 7.41
N THR A 16 5.35 0.26 8.29
CA THR A 16 6.09 -0.41 9.37
C THR A 16 5.15 -1.12 10.34
N GLN A 17 4.13 -0.43 10.84
CA GLN A 17 3.16 -0.99 11.80
C GLN A 17 2.37 -2.13 11.17
N THR A 18 1.90 -1.97 9.94
CA THR A 18 1.19 -3.04 9.22
C THR A 18 2.10 -4.25 8.95
N THR A 19 3.39 -4.04 8.66
CA THR A 19 4.36 -5.13 8.50
C THR A 19 4.55 -5.90 9.82
N ILE A 20 4.64 -5.19 10.94
CA ILE A 20 4.75 -5.81 12.28
C ILE A 20 3.48 -6.61 12.57
N HIS A 21 2.31 -5.98 12.43
CA HIS A 21 1.00 -6.59 12.62
C HIS A 21 0.86 -7.89 11.82
N TYR A 22 1.16 -7.84 10.52
CA TYR A 22 1.12 -9.04 9.67
C TYR A 22 2.07 -10.14 10.15
N ASN A 23 3.32 -9.80 10.50
CA ASN A 23 4.31 -10.80 10.90
C ASN A 23 4.03 -11.43 12.27
N GLU A 24 3.37 -10.70 13.17
CA GLU A 24 3.05 -11.18 14.53
C GLU A 24 1.72 -11.97 14.56
N ASP A 25 0.72 -11.52 13.79
CA ASP A 25 -0.64 -12.03 13.93
C ASP A 25 -1.06 -13.02 12.85
N PHE A 26 -0.45 -12.98 11.66
CA PHE A 26 -0.83 -13.89 10.58
C PHE A 26 -0.43 -15.33 10.89
N LYS A 27 -1.42 -16.23 10.91
CA LYS A 27 -1.21 -17.66 11.16
C LYS A 27 -1.10 -18.43 9.85
N TRP A 28 0.01 -19.15 9.69
CA TRP A 28 0.24 -20.04 8.56
C TRP A 28 -0.58 -21.32 8.70
N GLN A 29 -1.72 -21.37 8.03
CA GLN A 29 -2.62 -22.53 7.98
C GLN A 29 -3.41 -22.55 6.66
N ASP A 30 -4.18 -23.62 6.43
CA ASP A 30 -5.17 -23.64 5.36
C ASP A 30 -6.30 -22.66 5.64
N VAL A 31 -6.84 -22.03 4.60
CA VAL A 31 -7.88 -21.01 4.72
C VAL A 31 -9.13 -21.47 4.00
N GLU A 32 -10.23 -21.51 4.74
CA GLU A 32 -11.56 -21.80 4.22
C GLU A 32 -12.35 -20.49 4.14
N LEU A 33 -12.89 -20.18 2.96
CA LEU A 33 -13.61 -18.94 2.70
C LEU A 33 -15.11 -19.09 2.95
N THR A 34 -15.72 -18.05 3.53
CA THR A 34 -17.18 -17.97 3.71
C THR A 34 -17.92 -17.85 2.37
N SER A 35 -19.19 -18.25 2.32
CA SER A 35 -20.01 -18.07 1.11
C SER A 35 -20.21 -16.59 0.76
N GLU A 36 -20.42 -15.73 1.76
CA GLU A 36 -20.59 -14.29 1.54
C GLU A 36 -19.38 -13.65 0.85
N PHE A 37 -18.16 -14.02 1.25
CA PHE A 37 -16.96 -13.57 0.57
C PHE A 37 -16.84 -14.11 -0.86
N LYS A 38 -17.15 -15.39 -1.06
CA LYS A 38 -17.09 -16.03 -2.38
C LYS A 38 -17.99 -15.31 -3.38
N ASP A 39 -19.24 -15.07 -2.99
CA ASP A 39 -20.24 -14.38 -3.80
C ASP A 39 -19.79 -12.94 -4.13
N ALA A 40 -19.29 -12.21 -3.13
CA ALA A 40 -18.79 -10.84 -3.31
C ALA A 40 -17.58 -10.77 -4.27
N TYR A 41 -16.65 -11.71 -4.16
CA TYR A 41 -15.44 -11.73 -4.98
C TYR A 41 -15.73 -12.20 -6.41
N GLU A 42 -16.67 -13.13 -6.58
CA GLU A 42 -17.19 -13.53 -7.90
C GLU A 42 -17.84 -12.35 -8.61
N GLU A 43 -18.74 -11.61 -7.93
CA GLU A 43 -19.38 -10.41 -8.49
C GLU A 43 -18.35 -9.35 -8.93
N TYR A 44 -17.30 -9.15 -8.14
CA TYR A 44 -16.21 -8.24 -8.52
C TYR A 44 -15.49 -8.68 -9.80
N LEU A 45 -15.19 -9.98 -9.94
CA LEU A 45 -14.49 -10.52 -11.11
C LEU A 45 -15.36 -10.52 -12.38
N ASP A 46 -16.67 -10.73 -12.23
CA ASP A 46 -17.62 -10.74 -13.34
C ASP A 46 -17.64 -9.40 -14.10
N ARG A 47 -17.40 -8.27 -13.40
CA ARG A 47 -17.28 -6.93 -14.03
C ARG A 47 -16.20 -6.87 -15.11
N ASN A 48 -15.20 -7.75 -15.04
CA ASN A 48 -14.09 -7.85 -15.99
C ASN A 48 -14.19 -9.09 -16.91
N ASN A 49 -15.34 -9.79 -16.94
CA ASN A 49 -15.53 -11.09 -17.60
C ASN A 49 -14.52 -12.15 -17.13
N TRP A 50 -14.17 -12.14 -15.84
CA TRP A 50 -13.35 -13.18 -15.23
C TRP A 50 -14.23 -14.08 -14.38
N LYS A 51 -13.83 -15.34 -14.22
CA LYS A 51 -14.56 -16.33 -13.43
C LYS A 51 -13.68 -16.87 -12.32
N ILE A 52 -14.30 -17.35 -11.25
CA ILE A 52 -13.59 -18.01 -10.15
C ILE A 52 -14.32 -19.29 -9.75
N GLU A 53 -13.55 -20.36 -9.56
CA GLU A 53 -14.00 -21.61 -8.98
C GLU A 53 -13.36 -21.77 -7.60
N PHE A 54 -14.18 -21.93 -6.58
CA PHE A 54 -13.73 -22.11 -5.21
C PHE A 54 -13.71 -23.60 -4.81
N PHE A 55 -12.59 -24.03 -4.25
CA PHE A 55 -12.43 -25.32 -3.58
C PHE A 55 -12.22 -25.09 -2.07
N ASN A 56 -11.95 -26.16 -1.30
CA ASN A 56 -11.85 -26.07 0.15
C ASN A 56 -10.76 -25.08 0.61
N ALA A 57 -9.54 -25.22 0.09
CA ALA A 57 -8.38 -24.40 0.48
C ALA A 57 -7.70 -23.69 -0.71
N THR A 58 -8.26 -23.83 -1.92
CA THR A 58 -7.72 -23.23 -3.15
C THR A 58 -8.85 -22.67 -4.00
N SER A 59 -8.48 -21.80 -4.93
CA SER A 59 -9.37 -21.20 -5.91
C SER A 59 -8.68 -21.17 -7.27
N VAL A 60 -9.46 -21.22 -8.35
CA VAL A 60 -8.96 -21.10 -9.72
C VAL A 60 -9.68 -19.94 -10.39
N ILE A 61 -8.92 -18.95 -10.83
CA ILE A 61 -9.46 -17.81 -11.58
C ILE A 61 -9.18 -18.02 -13.06
N THR A 62 -10.22 -17.90 -13.88
CA THR A 62 -10.09 -17.92 -15.34
C THR A 62 -10.28 -16.52 -15.88
N THR A 63 -9.24 -15.98 -16.50
CA THR A 63 -9.27 -14.63 -17.10
C THR A 63 -10.11 -14.62 -18.38
N SER A 64 -10.46 -13.43 -18.86
CA SER A 64 -11.17 -13.23 -20.15
C SER A 64 -10.45 -13.84 -21.36
N THR A 65 -9.14 -14.12 -21.24
CA THR A 65 -8.31 -14.79 -22.26
C THR A 65 -8.16 -16.29 -22.04
N SER A 66 -9.00 -16.89 -21.19
CA SER A 66 -8.99 -18.32 -20.85
C SER A 66 -7.69 -18.82 -20.21
N LYS A 67 -6.92 -17.93 -19.58
CA LYS A 67 -5.76 -18.30 -18.76
C LYS A 67 -6.18 -18.54 -17.33
N ASN A 68 -5.64 -19.60 -16.73
CA ASN A 68 -5.91 -19.95 -15.34
C ASN A 68 -4.85 -19.38 -14.38
N ILE A 69 -5.32 -18.87 -13.25
CA ILE A 69 -4.52 -18.41 -12.12
C ILE A 69 -4.92 -19.27 -10.92
N PHE A 70 -3.97 -20.05 -10.42
CA PHE A 70 -4.18 -20.91 -9.25
C PHE A 70 -3.86 -20.11 -7.99
N VAL A 71 -4.84 -19.98 -7.11
CA VAL A 71 -4.78 -19.13 -5.92
C VAL A 71 -5.00 -19.98 -4.68
N PRO A 72 -3.96 -20.21 -3.85
CA PRO A 72 -4.17 -20.71 -2.50
C PRO A 72 -5.01 -19.73 -1.70
N ASN A 73 -6.00 -20.19 -0.95
CA ASN A 73 -6.93 -19.30 -0.25
C ASN A 73 -6.22 -18.41 0.80
N GLN A 74 -5.02 -18.82 1.26
CA GLN A 74 -4.12 -18.01 2.07
C GLN A 74 -3.89 -16.61 1.46
N TRP A 75 -3.83 -16.50 0.14
CA TRP A 75 -3.57 -15.22 -0.54
C TRP A 75 -4.68 -14.20 -0.28
N PHE A 76 -5.94 -14.64 -0.14
CA PHE A 76 -7.04 -13.78 0.23
C PHE A 76 -6.91 -13.25 1.66
N ALA A 77 -6.45 -14.10 2.59
CA ALA A 77 -6.20 -13.71 3.97
C ALA A 77 -4.96 -12.82 4.12
N MET A 78 -3.91 -13.05 3.34
CA MET A 78 -2.70 -12.21 3.36
C MET A 78 -2.96 -10.83 2.76
N ALA A 79 -3.71 -10.77 1.66
CA ALA A 79 -4.04 -9.51 0.99
C ALA A 79 -4.80 -8.54 1.89
N SER A 80 -5.69 -9.03 2.78
CA SER A 80 -6.51 -8.16 3.63
C SER A 80 -5.66 -7.24 4.51
N TYR A 81 -4.51 -7.71 5.02
CA TYR A 81 -3.60 -6.89 5.84
C TYR A 81 -3.06 -5.65 5.10
N ALA A 82 -2.92 -5.71 3.78
CA ALA A 82 -2.34 -4.64 2.97
C ALA A 82 -3.33 -3.56 2.52
N VAL A 83 -4.64 -3.77 2.71
CA VAL A 83 -5.69 -2.89 2.17
C VAL A 83 -5.62 -1.47 2.77
N GLY A 84 -5.21 -1.35 4.03
CA GLY A 84 -5.04 -0.05 4.70
C GLY A 84 -3.90 0.77 4.09
N VAL A 85 -2.74 0.15 3.89
CA VAL A 85 -1.59 0.75 3.20
C VAL A 85 -1.94 1.09 1.75
N TYR A 86 -2.59 0.17 1.03
CA TYR A 86 -3.05 0.41 -0.33
C TYR A 86 -3.97 1.63 -0.42
N SER A 87 -4.97 1.71 0.47
CA SER A 87 -5.92 2.83 0.51
C SER A 87 -5.22 4.16 0.75
N GLU A 88 -4.25 4.19 1.68
CA GLU A 88 -3.48 5.38 1.97
C GLU A 88 -2.59 5.80 0.79
N LEU A 89 -1.91 4.85 0.13
CA LEU A 89 -1.11 5.12 -1.07
C LEU A 89 -1.94 5.77 -2.18
N PHE A 90 -3.16 5.28 -2.42
CA PHE A 90 -4.05 5.85 -3.43
C PHE A 90 -4.57 7.24 -3.03
N LYS A 91 -4.79 7.48 -1.75
CA LYS A 91 -5.12 8.82 -1.24
C LYS A 91 -4.00 9.83 -1.52
N TYR A 92 -2.75 9.44 -1.26
CA TYR A 92 -1.58 10.25 -1.60
C TYR A 92 -1.47 10.51 -3.11
N LYS A 93 -1.72 9.48 -3.93
CA LYS A 93 -1.73 9.60 -5.39
C LYS A 93 -2.80 10.59 -5.88
N GLU A 94 -4.01 10.51 -5.35
CA GLU A 94 -5.11 11.43 -5.69
C GLU A 94 -4.72 12.90 -5.42
N TYR A 95 -4.20 13.20 -4.22
CA TYR A 95 -3.70 14.55 -3.90
C TYR A 95 -2.56 14.99 -4.81
N PHE A 96 -1.61 14.09 -5.13
CA PHE A 96 -0.55 14.39 -6.07
C PHE A 96 -1.10 14.76 -7.46
N GLU A 97 -2.05 13.99 -7.97
CA GLU A 97 -2.68 14.23 -9.27
C GLU A 97 -3.39 15.59 -9.29
N HIS A 98 -4.09 15.96 -8.21
CA HIS A 98 -4.74 17.26 -8.08
C HIS A 98 -3.74 18.43 -8.03
N ILE A 99 -2.60 18.25 -7.35
CA ILE A 99 -1.52 19.24 -7.34
C ILE A 99 -0.91 19.42 -8.73
N ALA A 100 -0.70 18.31 -9.45
CA ALA A 100 -0.17 18.32 -10.81
C ALA A 100 -1.12 19.06 -11.76
N ASP A 101 -2.42 18.75 -11.70
CA ASP A 101 -3.46 19.34 -12.54
C ASP A 101 -3.59 20.85 -12.30
N ARG A 102 -3.52 21.32 -11.05
CA ARG A 102 -3.50 22.75 -10.71
C ARG A 102 -2.31 23.49 -11.30
N GLY A 103 -1.16 22.84 -11.31
CA GLY A 103 0.04 23.36 -11.97
C GLY A 103 0.01 23.23 -13.49
N ASN A 104 -1.08 22.71 -14.08
CA ASN A 104 -1.21 22.38 -15.50
C ASN A 104 -0.07 21.47 -16.01
N ASN A 105 0.40 20.57 -15.13
CA ASN A 105 1.47 19.63 -15.43
C ASN A 105 0.89 18.33 -15.96
N LYS A 106 1.56 17.72 -16.93
CA LYS A 106 1.28 16.32 -17.28
C LYS A 106 1.76 15.41 -16.16
N ARG A 107 0.83 14.66 -15.58
CA ARG A 107 1.04 13.86 -14.36
C ARG A 107 2.23 12.90 -14.46
N ASP A 108 2.42 12.24 -15.61
CA ASP A 108 3.50 11.27 -15.82
C ASP A 108 4.88 11.93 -15.96
N GLU A 109 4.97 13.01 -16.74
CA GLU A 109 6.19 13.81 -16.87
C GLU A 109 6.56 14.45 -15.53
N TYR A 110 5.58 14.98 -14.80
CA TYR A 110 5.79 15.62 -13.50
C TYR A 110 6.23 14.62 -12.43
N ALA A 111 5.59 13.44 -12.36
CA ALA A 111 5.99 12.38 -11.44
C ALA A 111 7.44 11.93 -11.65
N LYS A 112 7.85 11.77 -12.92
CA LYS A 112 9.25 11.42 -13.27
C LYS A 112 10.21 12.55 -12.91
N GLN A 113 9.85 13.80 -13.22
CA GLN A 113 10.66 14.97 -12.91
C GLN A 113 10.89 15.11 -11.40
N LEU A 114 9.85 15.01 -10.59
CA LEU A 114 9.96 15.12 -9.14
C LEU A 114 10.75 13.96 -8.51
N ARG A 115 10.60 12.73 -9.03
CA ARG A 115 11.37 11.58 -8.54
C ARG A 115 12.85 11.70 -8.86
N ASP A 116 13.18 12.05 -10.10
CA ASP A 116 14.54 11.88 -10.62
C ASP A 116 15.38 13.17 -10.53
N ASN A 117 14.76 14.35 -10.66
CA ASN A 117 15.47 15.63 -10.78
C ASN A 117 14.73 16.84 -10.14
N ALA A 118 14.05 16.65 -9.01
CA ALA A 118 13.36 17.75 -8.32
C ALA A 118 14.29 18.93 -7.99
N SER A 119 13.83 20.14 -8.30
CA SER A 119 14.51 21.40 -7.99
C SER A 119 13.85 22.15 -6.83
N ALA A 120 14.54 23.17 -6.31
CA ALA A 120 13.95 24.07 -5.30
C ALA A 120 12.74 24.85 -5.84
N ALA A 121 12.73 25.20 -7.14
CA ALA A 121 11.59 25.84 -7.79
C ALA A 121 10.38 24.89 -7.85
N ASP A 122 10.61 23.61 -8.15
CA ASP A 122 9.56 22.59 -8.14
C ASP A 122 8.92 22.47 -6.75
N LYS A 123 9.73 22.50 -5.69
CA LYS A 123 9.25 22.45 -4.30
C LYS A 123 8.35 23.64 -3.98
N ILE A 124 8.73 24.85 -4.37
CA ILE A 124 7.93 26.06 -4.13
C ILE A 124 6.57 25.94 -4.85
N ILE A 125 6.57 25.62 -6.14
CA ILE A 125 5.35 25.48 -6.94
C ILE A 125 4.45 24.37 -6.39
N PHE A 126 5.03 23.22 -6.02
CA PHE A 126 4.30 22.10 -5.44
C PHE A 126 3.64 22.49 -4.12
N PHE A 127 4.37 23.19 -3.25
CA PHE A 127 3.85 23.64 -1.96
C PHE A 127 2.75 24.68 -2.14
N ASP A 128 2.91 25.65 -3.05
CA ASP A 128 1.90 26.68 -3.30
C ASP A 128 0.59 26.07 -3.82
N ASN A 129 0.67 25.18 -4.82
CA ASN A 129 -0.50 24.46 -5.34
C ASN A 129 -1.14 23.55 -4.28
N GLY A 130 -0.31 22.86 -3.48
CA GLY A 130 -0.77 22.00 -2.40
C GLY A 130 -1.47 22.78 -1.28
N LYS A 131 -0.95 23.94 -0.88
CA LYS A 131 -1.58 24.82 0.14
C LYS A 131 -2.95 25.30 -0.31
N GLN A 132 -3.05 25.72 -1.56
CA GLN A 132 -4.34 26.15 -2.13
C GLN A 132 -5.35 25.00 -2.13
N LEU A 133 -4.96 23.82 -2.63
CA LEU A 133 -5.81 22.63 -2.62
C LEU A 133 -6.30 22.27 -1.21
N LEU A 134 -5.39 22.19 -0.24
CA LEU A 134 -5.76 21.84 1.14
C LEU A 134 -6.65 22.89 1.79
N THR A 135 -6.46 24.17 1.48
CA THR A 135 -7.32 25.25 2.00
C THR A 135 -8.74 25.11 1.48
N GLU A 136 -8.90 24.72 0.22
CA GLU A 136 -10.22 24.50 -0.42
C GLU A 136 -10.93 23.25 0.13
N ASP A 137 -10.20 22.15 0.30
CA ASP A 137 -10.77 20.87 0.74
C ASP A 137 -11.07 20.83 2.26
N LEU A 138 -10.30 21.57 3.07
CA LEU A 138 -10.23 21.35 4.52
C LEU A 138 -10.48 22.61 5.36
N GLY A 139 -10.48 23.79 4.72
CA GLY A 139 -10.45 25.08 5.40
C GLY A 139 -9.11 25.36 6.12
N ASN A 140 -9.09 26.38 6.98
CA ASN A 140 -7.89 26.81 7.73
C ASN A 140 -7.57 25.91 8.95
N GLN A 141 -7.53 24.59 8.78
CA GLN A 141 -7.17 23.69 9.88
C GLN A 141 -5.66 23.61 10.09
N SER A 142 -5.25 23.55 11.36
CA SER A 142 -3.86 23.32 11.75
C SER A 142 -3.41 21.93 11.28
N GLY A 143 -2.33 21.85 10.48
CA GLY A 143 -1.77 20.58 10.00
C GLY A 143 -1.42 20.54 8.50
N GLY A 144 -1.82 21.55 7.72
CA GLY A 144 -1.56 21.61 6.28
C GLY A 144 -0.08 21.47 5.91
N ASP A 145 0.83 22.12 6.65
CA ASP A 145 2.28 22.02 6.36
C ASP A 145 2.82 20.59 6.52
N LYS A 146 2.33 19.82 7.51
CA LYS A 146 2.70 18.41 7.71
C LYS A 146 2.21 17.55 6.55
N VAL A 147 0.97 17.78 6.12
CA VAL A 147 0.35 17.07 4.98
C VAL A 147 1.11 17.36 3.69
N ILE A 148 1.43 18.62 3.39
CA ILE A 148 2.17 19.00 2.18
C ILE A 148 3.59 18.44 2.21
N SER A 149 4.26 18.47 3.35
CA SER A 149 5.58 17.86 3.51
C SER A 149 5.54 16.36 3.20
N ARG A 150 4.51 15.65 3.68
CA ARG A 150 4.27 14.24 3.36
C ARG A 150 4.01 14.01 1.87
N LEU A 151 3.17 14.84 1.23
CA LEU A 151 2.90 14.78 -0.21
C LEU A 151 4.17 15.02 -1.04
N TRP A 152 4.99 15.97 -0.64
CA TRP A 152 6.30 16.23 -1.25
C TRP A 152 7.19 14.99 -1.15
N ARG A 153 7.34 14.41 0.06
CA ARG A 153 8.11 13.18 0.25
C ARG A 153 7.57 12.01 -0.58
N PHE A 154 6.26 11.87 -0.69
CA PHE A 154 5.67 10.85 -1.54
C PHE A 154 6.09 11.00 -3.02
N ALA A 155 6.15 12.24 -3.52
CA ALA A 155 6.55 12.54 -4.89
C ALA A 155 8.06 12.48 -5.15
N THR A 156 8.92 12.68 -4.14
CA THR A 156 10.38 12.79 -4.31
C THR A 156 11.22 11.71 -3.62
N ASP A 157 10.73 11.14 -2.53
CA ASP A 157 11.45 10.19 -1.68
C ASP A 157 10.73 8.83 -1.66
N TYR A 158 11.01 8.04 -2.70
CA TYR A 158 10.40 6.72 -2.87
C TYR A 158 10.91 5.72 -1.83
N SER A 159 12.08 5.97 -1.26
CA SER A 159 12.63 5.11 -0.21
C SER A 159 11.81 5.18 1.07
N TRP A 160 11.29 6.36 1.42
CA TRP A 160 10.48 6.58 2.62
C TRP A 160 9.20 5.75 2.66
N TRP A 161 8.56 5.51 1.52
CA TRP A 161 7.34 4.68 1.43
C TRP A 161 7.57 3.33 0.75
N SER A 162 8.83 2.90 0.57
CA SER A 162 9.20 1.63 -0.09
C SER A 162 8.77 1.51 -1.57
N GLY A 163 8.61 2.63 -2.26
CA GLY A 163 8.26 2.70 -3.67
C GLY A 163 9.40 2.33 -4.63
N GLN A 164 9.06 1.70 -5.75
CA GLN A 164 10.03 1.31 -6.80
C GLN A 164 9.65 1.81 -8.20
N LYS A 165 8.37 2.13 -8.43
CA LYS A 165 7.80 2.54 -9.71
C LYS A 165 7.22 3.92 -9.55
N THR A 166 7.35 4.77 -10.57
CA THR A 166 6.79 6.12 -10.58
C THR A 166 5.28 6.11 -10.25
N ILE A 167 4.85 7.09 -9.45
CA ILE A 167 3.48 7.18 -8.90
C ILE A 167 2.38 7.34 -9.97
N ASP A 168 2.71 7.81 -11.18
CA ASP A 168 1.76 7.89 -12.30
C ASP A 168 1.25 6.51 -12.73
N ARG A 169 2.05 5.46 -12.56
CA ARG A 169 1.69 4.11 -12.98
C ARG A 169 0.53 3.52 -12.16
N GLY A 170 -0.30 2.70 -12.79
CA GLY A 170 -1.39 1.99 -12.10
C GLY A 170 -0.89 0.95 -11.09
N ASP A 171 0.29 0.38 -11.33
CA ASP A 171 0.89 -0.70 -10.53
C ASP A 171 1.99 -0.21 -9.58
N PHE A 172 1.98 1.07 -9.21
CA PHE A 172 3.01 1.71 -8.37
C PHE A 172 3.09 1.13 -6.95
N TYR A 173 1.96 0.70 -6.41
CA TYR A 173 1.81 0.14 -5.06
C TYR A 173 2.34 -1.29 -4.92
N LEU A 174 2.48 -2.02 -6.04
CA LEU A 174 2.67 -3.47 -6.04
C LEU A 174 3.93 -3.89 -5.27
N SER A 175 5.05 -3.18 -5.44
CA SER A 175 6.30 -3.50 -4.72
C SER A 175 6.19 -3.27 -3.22
N VAL A 176 5.42 -2.25 -2.81
CA VAL A 176 5.20 -1.94 -1.40
C VAL A 176 4.43 -3.08 -0.74
N VAL A 177 3.30 -3.47 -1.34
CA VAL A 177 2.46 -4.56 -0.86
C VAL A 177 3.23 -5.87 -0.75
N LEU A 178 3.94 -6.27 -1.81
CA LEU A 178 4.67 -7.52 -1.82
C LEU A 178 5.83 -7.53 -0.81
N SER A 179 6.56 -6.41 -0.67
CA SER A 179 7.63 -6.31 0.33
C SER A 179 7.08 -6.37 1.76
N MET A 180 5.96 -5.68 2.02
CA MET A 180 5.31 -5.61 3.33
C MET A 180 4.80 -6.99 3.78
N LEU A 181 4.25 -7.77 2.84
CA LEU A 181 3.76 -9.13 3.09
C LEU A 181 4.87 -10.20 2.99
N ASN A 182 6.12 -9.80 2.77
CA ASN A 182 7.28 -10.67 2.58
C ASN A 182 7.10 -11.70 1.44
N LEU A 183 6.62 -11.23 0.28
CA LEU A 183 6.27 -12.05 -0.88
C LEU A 183 7.22 -11.89 -2.05
N VAL A 184 7.45 -13.02 -2.74
CA VAL A 184 8.29 -13.07 -3.94
C VAL A 184 7.44 -12.71 -5.15
N ASN A 185 7.69 -11.54 -5.74
CA ASN A 185 6.91 -11.01 -6.86
C ASN A 185 6.71 -12.00 -8.01
N ALA A 186 7.76 -12.73 -8.40
CA ALA A 186 7.71 -13.66 -9.53
C ALA A 186 6.67 -14.78 -9.40
N SER A 187 6.31 -15.17 -8.18
CA SER A 187 5.34 -16.25 -7.91
C SER A 187 4.05 -15.76 -7.27
N GLN A 188 4.06 -14.62 -6.59
CA GLN A 188 2.96 -14.14 -5.75
C GLN A 188 2.44 -12.75 -6.16
N GLY A 189 2.81 -12.26 -7.36
CA GLY A 189 2.38 -10.95 -7.85
C GLY A 189 0.86 -10.76 -7.85
N TYR A 190 0.07 -11.83 -8.04
CA TYR A 190 -1.39 -11.77 -8.01
C TYR A 190 -1.98 -11.38 -6.65
N VAL A 191 -1.23 -11.54 -5.55
CA VAL A 191 -1.66 -11.02 -4.24
C VAL A 191 -1.91 -9.50 -4.31
N GLY A 192 -1.10 -8.76 -5.07
CA GLY A 192 -1.32 -7.34 -5.29
C GLY A 192 -2.64 -7.03 -6.02
N GLU A 193 -3.04 -7.88 -6.96
CA GLU A 193 -4.34 -7.76 -7.65
C GLU A 193 -5.51 -8.02 -6.70
N ILE A 194 -5.37 -8.96 -5.76
CA ILE A 194 -6.36 -9.18 -4.69
C ILE A 194 -6.46 -7.95 -3.78
N VAL A 195 -5.32 -7.34 -3.41
CA VAL A 195 -5.32 -6.09 -2.61
C VAL A 195 -6.02 -4.96 -3.36
N ASN A 196 -5.78 -4.82 -4.67
CA ASN A 196 -6.50 -3.86 -5.51
C ASN A 196 -8.01 -4.14 -5.54
N ALA A 197 -8.43 -5.40 -5.67
CA ALA A 197 -9.84 -5.77 -5.61
C ALA A 197 -10.48 -5.32 -4.29
N TYR A 198 -9.85 -5.61 -3.16
CA TYR A 198 -10.34 -5.20 -1.85
C TYR A 198 -10.33 -3.69 -1.66
N GLY A 199 -9.33 -2.98 -2.19
CA GLY A 199 -9.19 -1.55 -2.02
C GLY A 199 -10.11 -0.72 -2.92
N SER A 200 -10.53 -1.27 -4.06
CA SER A 200 -11.35 -0.60 -5.09
C SER A 200 -12.84 -0.95 -5.06
N ASP A 201 -13.25 -1.97 -4.29
CA ASP A 201 -14.64 -2.35 -4.08
C ASP A 201 -15.05 -2.20 -2.61
N ASP A 202 -16.06 -1.38 -2.33
CA ASP A 202 -16.49 -1.05 -0.97
C ASP A 202 -17.03 -2.26 -0.17
N GLN A 203 -17.65 -3.23 -0.85
CA GLN A 203 -18.17 -4.44 -0.22
C GLN A 203 -17.01 -5.35 0.20
N LEU A 204 -16.07 -5.63 -0.71
CA LEU A 204 -14.88 -6.41 -0.40
C LEU A 204 -14.02 -5.73 0.66
N LYS A 205 -13.86 -4.41 0.58
CA LYS A 205 -13.17 -3.61 1.59
C LYS A 205 -13.78 -3.83 2.97
N ARG A 206 -15.11 -3.68 3.08
CA ARG A 206 -15.83 -3.87 4.36
C ARG A 206 -15.69 -5.30 4.89
N LEU A 207 -15.90 -6.31 4.04
CA LEU A 207 -15.84 -7.72 4.43
C LEU A 207 -14.45 -8.13 4.91
N THR A 208 -13.40 -7.57 4.33
CA THR A 208 -12.03 -8.01 4.60
C THR A 208 -11.38 -7.33 5.80
N ARG A 209 -12.11 -6.47 6.54
CA ARG A 209 -11.61 -5.78 7.75
C ARG A 209 -11.20 -6.75 8.87
N ASN A 210 -11.89 -7.88 8.99
CA ASN A 210 -11.60 -8.89 10.00
C ASN A 210 -11.62 -10.28 9.36
N LEU A 211 -10.68 -11.13 9.74
CA LEU A 211 -10.54 -12.48 9.18
C LEU A 211 -11.80 -13.34 9.38
N SER A 212 -12.46 -13.24 10.54
CA SER A 212 -13.69 -14.01 10.83
C SER A 212 -14.89 -13.62 9.96
N SER A 213 -14.83 -12.46 9.31
CA SER A 213 -15.91 -11.99 8.42
C SER A 213 -15.85 -12.60 7.02
N PHE A 214 -14.71 -13.14 6.60
CA PHE A 214 -14.55 -13.72 5.26
C PHE A 214 -13.92 -15.12 5.25
N THR A 215 -13.40 -15.60 6.37
CA THR A 215 -12.90 -16.96 6.56
C THR A 215 -13.71 -17.70 7.61
N THR A 216 -13.80 -19.03 7.52
CA THR A 216 -14.52 -19.86 8.50
C THR A 216 -13.62 -20.35 9.63
N ASN A 217 -12.29 -20.27 9.46
CA ASN A 217 -11.31 -20.90 10.33
C ASN A 217 -10.17 -19.97 10.78
N MET A 218 -10.26 -18.66 10.51
CA MET A 218 -9.35 -17.64 11.04
C MET A 218 -10.13 -16.53 11.76
N ASP A 219 -9.41 -15.81 12.63
CA ASP A 219 -9.92 -14.66 13.38
C ASP A 219 -8.79 -13.65 13.59
N GLY A 220 -9.14 -12.39 13.76
CA GLY A 220 -8.22 -11.27 13.94
C GLY A 220 -8.52 -10.07 13.05
N GLU A 221 -8.09 -8.90 13.50
CA GLU A 221 -8.13 -7.66 12.72
C GLU A 221 -7.09 -7.70 11.59
N THR A 222 -7.40 -7.06 10.47
CA THR A 222 -6.52 -7.06 9.29
C THR A 222 -5.81 -5.71 9.13
N TYR A 223 -6.45 -4.74 8.47
CA TYR A 223 -5.85 -3.45 8.12
C TYR A 223 -6.43 -2.27 8.90
N ASP A 224 -7.50 -2.48 9.67
CA ASP A 224 -8.17 -1.44 10.47
C ASP A 224 -7.61 -1.38 11.91
N ILE A 225 -6.29 -1.49 12.03
CA ILE A 225 -5.60 -1.43 13.31
C ILE A 225 -5.48 0.01 13.81
N ALA A 226 -5.42 0.17 15.13
CA ALA A 226 -5.13 1.47 15.74
C ALA A 226 -3.75 1.97 15.27
N PHE A 227 -3.74 3.15 14.63
CA PHE A 227 -2.52 3.76 14.11
C PHE A 227 -1.96 4.78 15.11
N GLU A 228 -0.76 4.52 15.63
CA GLU A 228 -0.08 5.43 16.56
C GLU A 228 1.09 6.13 15.86
N GLU A 229 0.95 7.43 15.57
CA GLU A 229 2.03 8.20 14.90
C GLU A 229 3.31 8.32 15.76
N GLU A 230 3.21 8.22 17.09
CA GLU A 230 4.29 8.63 18.02
C GLU A 230 5.38 7.57 18.28
N ILE A 231 5.17 6.29 17.95
CA ILE A 231 6.09 5.21 18.36
C ILE A 231 7.47 5.32 17.68
N ILE A 232 7.56 5.90 16.48
CA ILE A 232 8.77 5.80 15.63
C ILE A 232 9.69 7.03 15.72
N SER A 233 9.19 8.17 16.23
CA SER A 233 9.98 9.41 16.37
C SER A 233 11.16 9.29 17.37
N ARG A 234 11.27 8.19 18.13
CA ARG A 234 12.37 7.97 19.08
C ARG A 234 13.59 7.21 18.52
N LYS A 235 13.62 6.84 17.24
CA LYS A 235 14.76 6.11 16.65
C LYS A 235 15.34 6.64 15.33
N GLY A 236 14.81 7.72 14.76
CA GLY A 236 15.41 8.36 13.59
C GLY A 236 15.35 9.87 13.74
N GLU A 237 16.49 10.54 13.75
CA GLU A 237 16.56 11.99 13.67
C GLU A 237 15.76 12.47 12.45
N ASP A 238 14.83 13.40 12.67
CA ASP A 238 14.25 14.24 11.63
C ASP A 238 15.37 15.10 11.00
N LYS A 239 16.14 14.50 10.09
CA LYS A 239 16.98 15.25 9.18
C LYS A 239 16.20 15.44 7.89
N GLU A 240 15.96 16.71 7.54
CA GLU A 240 15.53 17.07 6.20
C GLU A 240 16.41 16.35 5.17
N PRO A 241 15.83 15.75 4.12
CA PRO A 241 16.64 15.12 3.10
C PRO A 241 17.50 16.18 2.42
N GLU A 242 18.82 16.10 2.64
CA GLU A 242 19.79 16.76 1.78
C GLU A 242 19.58 16.24 0.35
N LEU A 243 19.62 17.15 -0.63
CA LEU A 243 19.59 16.82 -2.05
C LEU A 243 20.82 15.98 -2.41
N VAL A 244 20.71 14.65 -2.32
CA VAL A 244 21.82 13.72 -2.63
C VAL A 244 21.62 13.05 -3.98
N LYS A 245 22.73 13.04 -4.72
CA LYS A 245 22.95 12.61 -6.10
C LYS A 245 22.77 11.10 -6.30
N GLY A 246 21.94 10.73 -7.27
CA GLY A 246 22.00 9.47 -8.04
C GLY A 246 21.57 8.18 -7.31
N PRO A 247 21.11 7.15 -8.03
CA PRO A 247 20.58 5.94 -7.42
C PRO A 247 21.71 5.07 -6.84
N THR A 248 21.83 5.04 -5.51
CA THR A 248 22.73 4.12 -4.81
C THR A 248 22.03 2.76 -4.64
N ARG A 249 22.55 1.72 -5.30
CA ARG A 249 22.13 0.32 -5.05
C ARG A 249 22.50 -0.07 -3.62
N SER A 250 21.51 -0.27 -2.75
CA SER A 250 21.72 -0.93 -1.46
C SER A 250 21.98 -2.42 -1.70
N LYS A 251 23.21 -2.87 -1.46
CA LYS A 251 23.53 -4.31 -1.35
C LYS A 251 23.09 -4.76 0.04
N ILE A 252 22.06 -5.60 0.12
CA ILE A 252 21.73 -6.30 1.35
C ILE A 252 22.85 -7.31 1.63
N SER A 253 23.61 -7.07 2.70
CA SER A 253 24.60 -8.01 3.24
C SER A 253 23.91 -8.91 4.25
N ILE A 254 23.58 -10.14 3.86
CA ILE A 254 23.07 -11.15 4.79
C ILE A 254 24.24 -11.73 5.58
N SER A 255 24.26 -11.53 6.90
CA SER A 255 25.29 -12.10 7.78
C SER A 255 25.12 -13.63 7.90
N GLN A 256 26.24 -14.38 7.98
CA GLN A 256 26.24 -15.84 8.09
C GLN A 256 25.39 -16.41 9.25
N ASN A 257 25.13 -15.62 10.29
CA ASN A 257 24.31 -16.03 11.44
C ASN A 257 22.80 -16.17 11.11
N SER A 258 22.35 -15.65 9.97
CA SER A 258 20.96 -15.80 9.50
C SER A 258 20.72 -17.14 8.79
N ILE A 259 21.78 -17.83 8.35
CA ILE A 259 21.70 -19.08 7.56
C ILE A 259 21.53 -20.30 8.48
N THR A 260 22.00 -20.25 9.72
CA THR A 260 21.97 -21.39 10.66
C THR A 260 20.64 -21.57 11.40
N LYS A 261 19.68 -20.65 11.28
CA LYS A 261 18.33 -20.76 11.89
C LYS A 261 17.27 -21.36 10.97
N ILE A 262 17.57 -21.54 9.69
CA ILE A 262 16.69 -22.26 8.75
C ILE A 262 17.32 -23.64 8.62
N GLY A 263 16.74 -24.63 9.31
CA GLY A 263 17.30 -25.97 9.48
C GLY A 263 17.82 -26.59 8.19
N GLY A 264 19.15 -26.56 8.03
CA GLY A 264 19.86 -27.31 7.01
C GLY A 264 20.13 -28.73 7.51
N LYS A 265 19.49 -29.70 6.88
CA LYS A 265 20.13 -30.96 6.52
C LYS A 265 20.17 -31.01 4.99
#